data_AF-A0A6N7Q7A0-F1
#
_entry.id   AF-A0A6N7Q7A0-F1
#
_cell.length_a   1.000
_cell.length_b   1.000
_cell.length_c   1.000
_cell.angle_alpha   90.00
_cell.angle_beta   90.00
_cell.angle_gamma   90.00
#
_symmetry.space_group_name_H-M   'P 1'
#
loop_
_entity.id
_entity.type
_entity.pdbx_description
1 polymer ?
#
loop_
_entity_poly.entity_id
_entity_poly.type
_entity_poly.pdbx_seq_one_letter_code
_entity_poly.pdbx_strand_id
1 'polypeptide(L)'
;MSALQKWIDYEERRALFWWKPKNGEINVGDHLSKIIVSNVLGQRDRILLDKRDKRTRLIAIGSVLHFARDGDTVWGSGVNGKIPADRHTFRQLDVRAVRGPKTRAFLRERGLQVPEVYGDPGLLMPLFFPREALLAPSARQPFLVVPHFNEPLDKYAQYKDHLVLPNRQPAAFVRQLLGADLVVSSSLHGLILAEAYGVPSVYLDWGNGEDRFKYDDYYAGTGRGRWHAGHTVEECVALGGNTVFDLAAVQRGLLESFPHDLW
;
A
#
# COMPACT_ATOMS: atom_id res chain seq x y z
N MET A 1 -12.35 14.56 19.50
CA MET A 1 -12.95 14.82 18.18
C MET A 1 -14.35 15.39 18.36
N SER A 2 -14.69 16.47 17.64
CA SER A 2 -16.03 17.07 17.66
C SER A 2 -17.08 16.12 17.08
N ALA A 3 -18.37 16.40 17.32
CA ALA A 3 -19.48 15.65 16.71
C ALA A 3 -19.41 15.67 15.18
N LEU A 4 -19.09 16.83 14.60
CA LEU A 4 -18.89 16.99 13.16
C LEU A 4 -17.77 16.07 12.63
N GLN A 5 -16.62 16.02 13.32
CA GLN A 5 -15.50 15.19 12.87
C GLN A 5 -15.82 13.70 12.90
N LYS A 6 -16.59 13.25 13.90
CA LYS A 6 -17.06 11.86 13.99
C LYS A 6 -18.03 11.53 12.86
N TRP A 7 -18.94 12.45 12.53
CA TRP A 7 -19.87 12.28 11.42
C TRP A 7 -19.14 12.23 10.07
N ILE A 8 -18.16 13.10 9.84
CA ILE A 8 -17.33 13.07 8.62
C ILE A 8 -16.59 11.74 8.49
N ASP A 9 -15.88 11.29 9.53
CA ASP A 9 -15.14 10.01 9.48
C ASP A 9 -16.10 8.83 9.22
N TYR A 10 -17.29 8.85 9.82
CA TYR A 10 -18.32 7.83 9.58
C TYR A 10 -18.78 7.82 8.11
N GLU A 11 -19.11 8.98 7.54
CA GLU A 11 -19.59 9.07 6.16
C GLU A 11 -18.50 8.74 5.13
N GLU A 12 -17.27 9.18 5.35
CA GLU A 12 -16.12 8.82 4.51
C GLU A 12 -15.87 7.31 4.52
N ARG A 13 -16.02 6.65 5.68
CA ARG A 13 -15.86 5.19 5.82
C ARG A 13 -16.93 4.37 5.10
N ARG A 14 -18.09 4.99 4.83
CA ARG A 14 -19.13 4.40 3.98
C ARG A 14 -18.84 4.57 2.49
N ALA A 15 -17.97 5.53 2.13
CA ALA A 15 -17.51 5.71 0.76
C ALA A 15 -16.27 4.86 0.44
N LEU A 16 -15.32 4.79 1.37
CA LEU A 16 -14.03 4.12 1.23
C LEU A 16 -13.71 3.31 2.48
N PHE A 17 -13.26 2.07 2.31
CA PHE A 17 -12.70 1.30 3.42
C PHE A 17 -11.21 1.61 3.58
N TRP A 18 -10.80 1.92 4.81
CA TRP A 18 -9.40 1.82 5.23
C TRP A 18 -9.31 1.29 6.65
N TRP A 19 -8.36 0.39 6.87
CA TRP A 19 -8.12 -0.19 8.18
C TRP A 19 -7.48 0.85 9.12
N LYS A 20 -7.79 0.73 10.41
CA LYS A 20 -7.17 1.55 11.46
C LYS A 20 -6.89 0.68 12.68
N PRO A 21 -5.70 0.77 13.28
CA PRO A 21 -5.40 0.18 14.58
C PRO A 21 -6.43 0.58 15.66
N LYS A 22 -6.79 -0.37 16.53
CA LYS A 22 -7.73 -0.13 17.65
C LYS A 22 -7.23 0.91 18.65
N ASN A 23 -5.92 0.99 18.84
CA ASN A 23 -5.25 1.97 19.71
C ASN A 23 -5.22 3.38 19.11
N GLY A 24 -5.73 3.57 17.89
CA GLY A 24 -5.83 4.87 17.24
C GLY A 24 -4.56 5.32 16.50
N GLU A 25 -3.48 4.54 16.57
CA GLU A 25 -2.25 4.80 15.82
C GLU A 25 -2.49 4.80 14.31
N ILE A 26 -1.53 5.37 13.59
CA ILE A 26 -1.54 5.36 12.13
C ILE A 26 -0.80 4.12 11.68
N ASN A 27 -1.32 3.37 10.72
CA ASN A 27 -0.51 2.52 9.86
C ASN A 27 -0.38 3.26 8.53
N VAL A 28 0.84 3.65 8.15
CA VAL A 28 1.07 4.49 6.96
C VAL A 28 0.44 3.91 5.71
N GLY A 29 0.50 2.58 5.55
CA GLY A 29 -0.05 1.87 4.40
C GLY A 29 -1.55 1.96 4.32
N ASP A 30 -2.26 1.57 5.39
CA ASP A 30 -3.72 1.61 5.38
C ASP A 30 -4.26 3.04 5.36
N HIS A 31 -3.57 3.98 6.02
CA HIS A 31 -3.94 5.40 5.99
C HIS A 31 -3.76 6.03 4.60
N LEU A 32 -2.80 5.52 3.82
CA LEU A 32 -2.53 5.99 2.46
C LEU A 32 -3.74 5.80 1.53
N SER A 33 -4.59 4.80 1.78
CA SER A 33 -5.83 4.57 1.03
C SER A 33 -6.70 5.83 0.97
N LYS A 34 -6.98 6.42 2.14
CA LYS A 34 -7.74 7.67 2.23
C LYS A 34 -7.06 8.81 1.50
N ILE A 35 -5.74 8.94 1.66
CA ILE A 35 -4.98 10.06 1.10
C ILE A 35 -4.94 10.00 -0.43
N ILE A 36 -4.63 8.85 -1.02
CA ILE A 36 -4.52 8.69 -2.47
C ILE A 36 -5.89 8.86 -3.13
N VAL A 37 -6.93 8.20 -2.62
CA VAL A 37 -8.27 8.32 -3.19
C VAL A 37 -8.78 9.75 -3.12
N SER A 38 -8.60 10.45 -1.99
CA SER A 38 -8.98 11.86 -1.87
C SER A 38 -8.23 12.76 -2.86
N ASN A 39 -6.94 12.50 -3.11
CA ASN A 39 -6.18 13.28 -4.08
C ASN A 39 -6.64 13.02 -5.53
N VAL A 40 -6.92 11.76 -5.90
CA VAL A 40 -7.47 11.42 -7.22
C VAL A 40 -8.83 12.08 -7.45
N LEU A 41 -9.71 12.06 -6.45
CA LEU A 41 -11.01 12.73 -6.51
C LEU A 41 -10.86 14.26 -6.61
N GLY A 42 -9.92 14.84 -5.84
CA GLY A 42 -9.64 16.27 -5.86
C GLY A 42 -9.22 16.81 -7.23
N GLN A 43 -8.62 15.97 -8.10
CA GLN A 43 -8.31 16.34 -9.48
C GLN A 43 -9.56 16.66 -10.33
N ARG A 44 -10.75 16.25 -9.87
CA ARG A 44 -12.04 16.51 -10.53
C ARG A 44 -13.01 17.30 -9.64
N ASP A 45 -12.49 18.02 -8.65
CA ASP A 45 -13.29 18.80 -7.69
C ASP A 45 -14.37 17.93 -7.01
N ARG A 46 -13.94 16.77 -6.50
CA ARG A 46 -14.76 15.82 -5.75
C ARG A 46 -14.10 15.45 -4.44
N ILE A 47 -14.93 15.11 -3.45
CA ILE A 47 -14.51 14.57 -2.16
C ILE A 47 -15.19 13.22 -1.90
N LEU A 48 -14.67 12.46 -0.93
CA LEU A 48 -15.22 11.15 -0.56
C LEU A 48 -16.72 11.22 -0.22
N LEU A 49 -17.18 12.33 0.36
CA LEU A 49 -18.58 12.53 0.73
C LEU A 49 -19.53 12.59 -0.47
N ASP A 50 -19.02 12.88 -1.68
CA ASP A 50 -19.81 13.01 -2.91
C ASP A 50 -20.15 11.65 -3.54
N LYS A 51 -19.69 10.52 -2.97
CA LYS A 51 -19.95 9.19 -3.54
C LYS A 51 -21.45 8.96 -3.69
N ARG A 52 -21.87 8.57 -4.90
CA ARG A 52 -23.28 8.43 -5.31
C ARG A 52 -24.04 7.38 -4.51
N ASP A 53 -23.40 6.24 -4.22
CA ASP A 53 -23.97 5.18 -3.39
C ASP A 53 -22.99 4.77 -2.28
N LYS A 54 -23.34 5.07 -1.03
CA LYS A 54 -22.55 4.75 0.18
C LYS A 54 -22.99 3.44 0.85
N ARG A 55 -23.77 2.59 0.17
CA ARG A 55 -24.04 1.21 0.59
C ARG A 55 -22.88 0.28 0.21
N THR A 56 -22.20 0.61 -0.89
CA THR A 56 -20.98 -0.05 -1.36
C THR A 56 -19.79 0.87 -1.18
N ARG A 57 -18.65 0.31 -0.82
CA ARG A 57 -17.41 1.03 -0.54
C ARG A 57 -16.40 0.77 -1.64
N LEU A 58 -15.47 1.70 -1.81
CA LEU A 58 -14.21 1.42 -2.47
C LEU A 58 -13.29 0.67 -1.49
N ILE A 59 -12.63 -0.38 -1.96
CA ILE A 59 -11.56 -1.11 -1.26
C ILE A 59 -10.27 -0.85 -2.05
N ALA A 60 -9.43 0.03 -1.51
CA ALA A 60 -8.19 0.46 -2.17
C ALA A 60 -7.00 0.35 -1.23
N ILE A 61 -5.82 0.05 -1.81
CA ILE A 61 -4.52 -0.09 -1.13
C ILE A 61 -4.51 -1.20 -0.05
N GLY A 62 -3.34 -1.83 0.13
CA GLY A 62 -3.13 -2.76 1.25
C GLY A 62 -3.75 -4.15 1.08
N SER A 63 -3.59 -4.98 2.11
CA SER A 63 -3.99 -6.40 2.09
C SER A 63 -5.31 -6.60 2.83
N VAL A 64 -6.37 -5.94 2.35
CA VAL A 64 -7.63 -5.75 3.08
C VAL A 64 -8.83 -6.40 2.41
N LEU A 65 -8.63 -7.19 1.35
CA LEU A 65 -9.75 -7.80 0.59
C LEU A 65 -10.71 -8.64 1.44
N HIS A 66 -10.24 -9.28 2.51
CA HIS A 66 -11.11 -10.02 3.45
C HIS A 66 -12.14 -9.14 4.19
N PHE A 67 -12.02 -7.81 4.14
CA PHE A 67 -13.03 -6.88 4.66
C PHE A 67 -14.07 -6.45 3.61
N ALA A 68 -13.89 -6.83 2.35
CA ALA A 68 -14.82 -6.52 1.28
C ALA A 68 -16.16 -7.25 1.48
N ARG A 69 -17.23 -6.62 1.01
CA ARG A 69 -18.61 -7.11 1.05
C ARG A 69 -19.17 -7.19 -0.36
N ASP A 70 -20.29 -7.87 -0.51
CA ASP A 70 -20.99 -7.91 -1.79
C ASP A 70 -21.31 -6.50 -2.31
N GLY A 71 -20.93 -6.26 -3.57
CA GLY A 71 -21.12 -4.99 -4.26
C GLY A 71 -20.02 -3.94 -4.01
N ASP A 72 -19.06 -4.19 -3.11
CA ASP A 72 -17.90 -3.30 -2.97
C ASP A 72 -17.07 -3.27 -4.27
N THR A 73 -16.45 -2.13 -4.54
CA THR A 73 -15.54 -1.94 -5.68
C THR A 73 -14.10 -2.10 -5.22
N VAL A 74 -13.27 -2.84 -5.96
CA VAL A 74 -11.85 -3.04 -5.67
C VAL A 74 -10.99 -2.24 -6.64
N TRP A 75 -10.03 -1.48 -6.10
CA TRP A 75 -9.03 -0.75 -6.88
C TRP A 75 -7.64 -0.87 -6.24
N GLY A 76 -6.87 -1.83 -6.75
CA GLY A 76 -5.46 -2.04 -6.43
C GLY A 76 -5.18 -2.67 -5.06
N SER A 77 -6.22 -3.04 -4.30
CA SER A 77 -6.07 -3.82 -3.07
C SER A 77 -5.68 -5.28 -3.37
N GLY A 78 -5.11 -5.96 -2.38
CA GLY A 78 -4.61 -7.33 -2.47
C GLY A 78 -5.13 -8.28 -1.40
N VAL A 79 -4.97 -9.58 -1.63
CA VAL A 79 -5.23 -10.61 -0.61
C VAL A 79 -4.15 -10.56 0.48
N ASN A 80 -4.57 -10.79 1.72
CA ASN A 80 -3.66 -11.09 2.81
C ASN A 80 -3.46 -12.61 2.87
N GLY A 81 -2.27 -13.10 2.53
CA GLY A 81 -1.99 -14.54 2.43
C GLY A 81 -2.20 -15.31 3.73
N LYS A 82 -2.19 -14.64 4.89
CA LYS A 82 -2.47 -15.26 6.19
C LYS A 82 -3.95 -15.50 6.45
N ILE A 83 -4.82 -14.79 5.74
CA ILE A 83 -6.26 -14.85 5.99
C ILE A 83 -6.84 -16.00 5.17
N PRO A 84 -7.43 -17.02 5.82
CA PRO A 84 -7.98 -18.16 5.12
C PRO A 84 -9.02 -17.78 4.07
N ALA A 85 -9.13 -18.63 3.04
CA ALA A 85 -9.99 -18.44 1.88
C ALA A 85 -11.49 -18.24 2.26
N ASP A 86 -11.96 -18.88 3.33
CA ASP A 86 -13.34 -18.85 3.82
C ASP A 86 -13.71 -17.54 4.55
N ARG A 87 -12.71 -16.77 4.99
CA ARG A 87 -12.90 -15.43 5.58
C ARG A 87 -13.20 -14.36 4.53
N HIS A 88 -13.04 -14.68 3.25
CA HIS A 88 -13.42 -13.81 2.13
C HIS A 88 -14.87 -14.14 1.75
N THR A 89 -15.82 -13.50 2.43
CA THR A 89 -17.25 -13.88 2.38
C THR A 89 -18.02 -13.29 1.20
N PHE A 90 -17.43 -12.33 0.48
CA PHE A 90 -18.02 -11.76 -0.72
C PHE A 90 -18.15 -12.81 -1.84
N ARG A 91 -19.20 -12.66 -2.63
CA ARG A 91 -19.55 -13.42 -3.83
C ARG A 91 -19.61 -12.52 -5.06
N GLN A 92 -19.81 -11.21 -4.88
CA GLN A 92 -19.87 -10.23 -5.96
C GLN A 92 -19.01 -9.01 -5.63
N LEU A 93 -18.12 -8.64 -6.54
CA LEU A 93 -17.30 -7.44 -6.46
C LEU A 93 -17.25 -6.77 -7.82
N ASP A 94 -17.17 -5.44 -7.81
CA ASP A 94 -16.80 -4.66 -8.99
C ASP A 94 -15.28 -4.45 -8.98
N VAL A 95 -14.54 -5.19 -9.79
CA VAL A 95 -13.06 -5.18 -9.73
C VAL A 95 -12.49 -4.33 -10.86
N ARG A 96 -11.83 -3.22 -10.51
CA ARG A 96 -11.22 -2.29 -11.47
C ARG A 96 -9.72 -2.52 -11.65
N ALA A 97 -9.05 -2.82 -10.55
CA ALA A 97 -7.64 -3.18 -10.51
C ALA A 97 -7.39 -3.99 -9.24
N VAL A 98 -6.32 -4.79 -9.21
CA VAL A 98 -5.85 -5.49 -8.01
C VAL A 98 -4.35 -5.31 -7.86
N ARG A 99 -3.78 -5.59 -6.68
CA ARG A 99 -2.34 -5.40 -6.48
C ARG A 99 -1.47 -6.16 -7.49
N GLY A 100 -1.86 -7.39 -7.83
CA GLY A 100 -1.12 -8.22 -8.76
C GLY A 100 -1.84 -9.49 -9.22
N PRO A 101 -1.16 -10.32 -10.03
CA PRO A 101 -1.76 -11.47 -10.68
C PRO A 101 -2.13 -12.61 -9.71
N LYS A 102 -1.50 -12.72 -8.54
CA LYS A 102 -1.88 -13.75 -7.55
C LYS A 102 -3.22 -13.40 -6.91
N THR A 103 -3.42 -12.13 -6.56
CA THR A 103 -4.74 -11.64 -6.10
C THR A 103 -5.79 -11.82 -7.20
N ARG A 104 -5.45 -11.54 -8.47
CA ARG A 104 -6.36 -11.78 -9.59
C ARG A 104 -6.76 -13.24 -9.71
N ALA A 105 -5.79 -14.17 -9.65
CA ALA A 105 -6.06 -15.61 -9.72
C ALA A 105 -7.03 -16.05 -8.61
N PHE A 106 -6.76 -15.64 -7.37
CA PHE A 106 -7.61 -15.93 -6.21
C PHE A 106 -9.08 -15.48 -6.39
N LEU A 107 -9.30 -14.31 -7.00
CA LEU A 107 -10.63 -13.79 -7.26
C LEU A 107 -11.30 -14.48 -8.47
N ARG A 108 -10.54 -14.81 -9.52
CA ARG A 108 -11.05 -15.54 -10.69
C ARG A 108 -11.47 -16.97 -10.36
N GLU A 109 -10.75 -17.64 -9.47
CA GLU A 109 -11.14 -18.95 -8.93
C GLU A 109 -12.49 -18.93 -8.20
N ARG A 110 -12.94 -17.74 -7.76
CA ARG A 110 -14.26 -17.51 -7.16
C ARG A 110 -15.33 -17.08 -8.17
N GLY A 111 -15.02 -17.15 -9.46
CA GLY A 111 -15.94 -16.76 -10.54
C GLY A 111 -16.10 -15.26 -10.75
N LEU A 112 -15.24 -14.43 -10.15
CA LEU A 112 -15.28 -12.98 -10.34
C LEU A 112 -14.56 -12.57 -11.63
N GLN A 113 -15.11 -11.54 -12.29
CA GLN A 113 -14.43 -10.88 -13.41
C GLN A 113 -13.37 -9.93 -12.87
N VAL A 114 -12.14 -10.08 -13.35
CA VAL A 114 -11.00 -9.29 -12.87
C VAL A 114 -10.12 -8.88 -14.06
N PRO A 115 -10.02 -7.58 -14.37
CA PRO A 115 -9.20 -7.10 -15.47
C PRO A 115 -7.70 -7.29 -15.17
N GLU A 116 -6.87 -7.26 -16.21
CA GLU A 116 -5.41 -7.32 -16.10
C GLU A 116 -4.80 -5.95 -15.82
N VAL A 117 -5.39 -5.23 -14.86
CA VAL A 117 -4.87 -3.96 -14.35
C VAL A 117 -4.29 -4.20 -12.96
N TYR A 118 -2.99 -3.99 -12.83
CA TYR A 118 -2.24 -4.29 -11.62
C TYR A 118 -1.56 -3.06 -11.02
N GLY A 119 -1.38 -3.07 -9.71
CA GLY A 119 -0.61 -2.09 -8.97
C GLY A 119 -1.23 -1.76 -7.62
N ASP A 120 -0.39 -1.45 -6.64
CA ASP A 120 -0.85 -0.83 -5.40
C ASP A 120 -0.96 0.70 -5.62
N PRO A 121 -2.12 1.34 -5.34
CA PRO A 121 -2.29 2.78 -5.55
C PRO A 121 -1.34 3.65 -4.72
N GLY A 122 -0.64 3.11 -3.72
CA GLY A 122 0.48 3.80 -3.07
C GLY A 122 1.59 4.22 -4.04
N LEU A 123 1.71 3.56 -5.19
CA LEU A 123 2.61 3.96 -6.29
C LEU A 123 2.24 5.30 -6.93
N LEU A 124 1.01 5.80 -6.73
CA LEU A 124 0.58 7.12 -7.22
C LEU A 124 1.07 8.28 -6.34
N MET A 125 1.60 7.99 -5.15
CA MET A 125 1.94 9.02 -4.17
C MET A 125 2.86 10.15 -4.73
N PRO A 126 3.90 9.88 -5.54
CA PRO A 126 4.74 10.93 -6.13
C PRO A 126 3.99 11.93 -7.02
N LEU A 127 2.82 11.57 -7.57
CA LEU A 127 2.01 12.46 -8.40
C LEU A 127 1.31 13.55 -7.58
N PHE A 128 1.10 13.31 -6.29
CA PHE A 128 0.40 14.23 -5.38
C PHE A 128 1.33 14.86 -4.35
N PHE A 129 2.44 14.19 -4.05
CA PHE A 129 3.47 14.67 -3.15
C PHE A 129 4.82 14.60 -3.89
N PRO A 130 5.13 15.62 -4.71
CA PRO A 130 6.34 15.63 -5.51
C PRO A 130 7.58 15.43 -4.65
N ARG A 131 8.55 14.66 -5.17
CA ARG A 131 9.78 14.33 -4.47
C ARG A 131 10.48 15.59 -3.95
N GLU A 132 10.56 16.62 -4.77
CA GLU A 132 11.23 17.90 -4.51
C GLU A 132 10.63 18.62 -3.30
N ALA A 133 9.31 18.49 -3.09
CA ALA A 133 8.61 19.08 -1.95
C ALA A 133 8.84 18.32 -0.64
N LEU A 134 9.26 17.05 -0.71
CA LEU A 134 9.52 16.20 0.45
C LEU A 134 11.01 16.10 0.80
N LEU A 135 11.91 16.56 -0.07
CA LEU A 135 13.33 16.55 0.20
C LEU A 135 13.66 17.46 1.39
N ALA A 136 14.35 16.89 2.37
CA ALA A 136 14.98 17.63 3.44
C ALA A 136 16.50 17.69 3.18
N PRO A 137 17.17 18.79 3.53
CA PRO A 137 18.63 18.81 3.63
C PRO A 137 19.02 17.97 4.86
N SER A 138 19.11 16.67 4.68
CA SER A 138 19.58 15.71 5.69
C SER A 138 20.77 14.94 5.15
N ALA A 139 21.68 14.54 6.04
CA ALA A 139 22.73 13.58 5.68
C ALA A 139 22.08 12.31 5.11
N ARG A 140 22.54 11.87 3.93
CA ARG A 140 22.10 10.60 3.37
C ARG A 140 22.65 9.46 4.24
N GLN A 141 21.81 8.47 4.52
CA GLN A 141 22.22 7.24 5.18
C GLN A 141 22.41 6.12 4.14
N PRO A 142 23.46 5.28 4.27
CA PRO A 142 23.69 4.17 3.35
C PRO A 142 22.49 3.21 3.25
N PHE A 143 21.77 3.02 4.36
CA PHE A 143 20.52 2.29 4.37
C PHE A 143 19.61 2.75 5.50
N LEU A 144 18.32 2.50 5.35
CA LEU A 144 17.31 2.59 6.41
C LEU A 144 16.57 1.26 6.54
N VAL A 145 16.08 0.97 7.76
CA VAL A 145 15.33 -0.24 8.07
C VAL A 145 13.89 0.13 8.42
N VAL A 146 12.93 -0.43 7.68
CA VAL A 146 11.50 -0.22 7.89
C VAL A 146 10.87 -1.53 8.39
N PRO A 147 10.59 -1.67 9.70
CA PRO A 147 9.93 -2.84 10.25
C PRO A 147 8.44 -2.88 9.85
N HIS A 148 7.86 -4.07 9.89
CA HIS A 148 6.41 -4.23 9.77
C HIS A 148 5.72 -3.67 11.03
N PHE A 149 4.50 -3.13 10.86
CA PHE A 149 3.79 -2.40 11.91
C PHE A 149 3.59 -3.20 13.22
N ASN A 150 3.49 -4.53 13.13
CA ASN A 150 3.26 -5.41 14.29
C ASN A 150 4.54 -6.03 14.85
N GLU A 151 5.73 -5.70 14.34
CA GLU A 151 6.97 -6.30 14.83
C GLU A 151 7.48 -5.61 16.10
N PRO A 152 8.04 -6.37 17.06
CA PRO A 152 8.66 -5.80 18.25
C PRO A 152 9.93 -5.04 17.87
N LEU A 153 10.08 -3.81 18.38
CA LEU A 153 11.21 -2.95 18.04
C LEU A 153 12.54 -3.43 18.62
N ASP A 154 12.53 -4.22 19.71
CA ASP A 154 13.75 -4.77 20.32
C ASP A 154 14.52 -5.67 19.35
N LYS A 155 13.83 -6.31 18.41
CA LYS A 155 14.43 -7.08 17.30
C LYS A 155 15.38 -6.23 16.45
N TYR A 156 15.15 -4.93 16.40
CA TYR A 156 15.90 -3.97 15.61
C TYR A 156 16.81 -3.07 16.46
N ALA A 157 17.08 -3.43 17.72
CA ALA A 157 17.84 -2.60 18.66
C ALA A 157 19.23 -2.19 18.12
N GLN A 158 19.90 -3.08 17.39
CA GLN A 158 21.20 -2.80 16.76
C GLN A 158 21.13 -1.77 15.62
N TYR A 159 19.94 -1.54 15.04
CA TYR A 159 19.73 -0.61 13.92
C TYR A 159 18.92 0.62 14.33
N LYS A 160 18.83 0.94 15.62
CA LYS A 160 17.97 2.02 16.16
C LYS A 160 18.12 3.35 15.42
N ASP A 161 19.33 3.69 14.97
CA ASP A 161 19.64 4.96 14.29
C ASP A 161 19.30 4.94 12.77
N HIS A 162 18.94 3.76 12.25
CA HIS A 162 18.50 3.52 10.88
C HIS A 162 16.98 3.27 10.78
N LEU A 163 16.26 3.22 11.90
CA LEU A 163 14.85 2.83 11.92
C LEU A 163 13.91 3.91 11.39
N VAL A 164 13.03 3.51 10.48
CA VAL A 164 11.90 4.31 9.99
C VAL A 164 10.59 3.58 10.27
N LEU A 165 9.88 4.03 11.30
CA LEU A 165 8.66 3.35 11.77
C LEU A 165 7.44 3.68 10.89
N PRO A 166 6.61 2.69 10.51
CA PRO A 166 5.43 2.89 9.66
C PRO A 166 4.24 3.52 10.39
N ASN A 167 4.41 3.99 11.63
CA ASN A 167 3.33 4.50 12.48
C ASN A 167 3.11 6.03 12.39
N ARG A 168 3.22 6.59 11.18
CA ARG A 168 3.24 8.04 10.95
C ARG A 168 2.54 8.44 9.64
N GLN A 169 2.38 9.75 9.46
CA GLN A 169 1.78 10.32 8.24
C GLN A 169 2.62 10.01 6.99
N PRO A 170 2.02 9.72 5.82
CA PRO A 170 2.75 9.31 4.61
C PRO A 170 3.84 10.27 4.15
N ALA A 171 3.57 11.57 4.08
CA ALA A 171 4.58 12.56 3.67
C ALA A 171 5.79 12.57 4.62
N ALA A 172 5.55 12.45 5.93
CA ALA A 172 6.61 12.37 6.93
C ALA A 172 7.40 11.05 6.86
N PHE A 173 6.74 9.95 6.50
CA PHE A 173 7.37 8.66 6.27
C PHE A 173 8.28 8.68 5.06
N VAL A 174 7.77 9.12 3.90
CA VAL A 174 8.54 9.22 2.66
C VAL A 174 9.73 10.16 2.81
N ARG A 175 9.57 11.30 3.48
CA ARG A 175 10.69 12.22 3.73
C ARG A 175 11.88 11.54 4.41
N GLN A 176 11.65 10.54 5.27
CA GLN A 176 12.75 9.76 5.84
C GLN A 176 13.34 8.79 4.81
N LEU A 177 12.50 8.09 4.05
CA LEU A 177 12.96 7.16 3.00
C LEU A 177 13.85 7.86 1.95
N LEU A 178 13.52 9.11 1.59
CA LEU A 178 14.31 9.91 0.65
C LEU A 178 15.74 10.22 1.13
N GLY A 179 16.00 10.06 2.43
CA GLY A 179 17.34 10.18 3.02
C GLY A 179 18.18 8.92 2.88
N ALA A 180 17.68 7.82 2.30
CA ALA A 180 18.41 6.57 2.17
C ALA A 180 19.03 6.38 0.77
N ASP A 181 20.11 5.61 0.72
CA ASP A 181 20.60 4.99 -0.53
C ASP A 181 19.95 3.62 -0.78
N LEU A 182 19.48 2.95 0.28
CA LEU A 182 18.75 1.68 0.24
C LEU A 182 17.71 1.60 1.37
N VAL A 183 16.51 1.12 1.07
CA VAL A 183 15.49 0.78 2.07
C VAL A 183 15.41 -0.74 2.23
N VAL A 184 15.80 -1.22 3.40
CA VAL A 184 15.58 -2.60 3.83
C VAL A 184 14.24 -2.65 4.56
N SER A 185 13.27 -3.40 4.07
CA SER A 185 11.93 -3.38 4.68
C SER A 185 11.28 -4.73 4.80
N SER A 186 10.76 -5.02 5.99
CA SER A 186 9.80 -6.10 6.21
C SER A 186 8.35 -5.61 6.06
N SER A 187 8.10 -4.31 5.82
CA SER A 187 6.80 -3.73 5.50
C SER A 187 6.60 -3.61 3.99
N LEU A 188 5.51 -4.19 3.46
CA LEU A 188 5.22 -4.07 2.02
C LEU A 188 5.09 -2.60 1.57
N HIS A 189 4.47 -1.74 2.37
CA HIS A 189 4.38 -0.31 2.04
C HIS A 189 5.70 0.44 2.21
N GLY A 190 6.65 -0.10 2.97
CA GLY A 190 8.03 0.39 2.96
C GLY A 190 8.67 0.20 1.59
N LEU A 191 8.48 -0.97 0.98
CA LEU A 191 8.94 -1.27 -0.38
C LEU A 191 8.22 -0.42 -1.43
N ILE A 192 6.88 -0.45 -1.43
CA ILE A 192 6.06 0.30 -2.40
C ILE A 192 6.42 1.78 -2.41
N LEU A 193 6.52 2.40 -1.24
CA LEU A 193 6.80 3.83 -1.13
C LEU A 193 8.26 4.16 -1.42
N ALA A 194 9.23 3.32 -1.05
CA ALA A 194 10.61 3.53 -1.46
C ALA A 194 10.74 3.49 -2.99
N GLU A 195 10.21 2.45 -3.63
CA GLU A 195 10.31 2.27 -5.08
C GLU A 195 9.52 3.32 -5.86
N ALA A 196 8.34 3.76 -5.37
CA ALA A 196 7.59 4.85 -6.00
C ALA A 196 8.41 6.15 -6.08
N TYR A 197 9.28 6.40 -5.11
CA TYR A 197 10.14 7.59 -5.07
C TYR A 197 11.55 7.35 -5.64
N GLY A 198 11.77 6.20 -6.29
CA GLY A 198 13.04 5.86 -6.91
C GLY A 198 14.15 5.51 -5.92
N VAL A 199 13.82 5.20 -4.66
CA VAL A 199 14.78 4.70 -3.67
C VAL A 199 14.87 3.18 -3.79
N PRO A 200 16.06 2.60 -4.04
CA PRO A 200 16.23 1.15 -4.07
C PRO A 200 15.69 0.50 -2.80
N SER A 201 15.01 -0.64 -2.94
CA SER A 201 14.48 -1.35 -1.78
C SER A 201 14.55 -2.87 -1.90
N VAL A 202 14.63 -3.53 -0.76
CA VAL A 202 14.76 -4.98 -0.64
C VAL A 202 13.91 -5.51 0.51
N TYR A 203 13.21 -6.61 0.25
CA TYR A 203 12.39 -7.26 1.26
C TYR A 203 13.27 -7.96 2.29
N LEU A 204 13.04 -7.63 3.56
CA LEU A 204 13.59 -8.30 4.73
C LEU A 204 12.62 -9.38 5.20
N ASP A 205 12.86 -10.62 4.79
CA ASP A 205 12.13 -11.80 5.24
C ASP A 205 12.75 -12.36 6.53
N TRP A 206 12.56 -11.61 7.62
CA TRP A 206 13.16 -11.94 8.91
C TRP A 206 12.13 -12.47 9.91
N GLY A 207 11.07 -13.16 9.47
CA GLY A 207 10.03 -13.65 10.39
C GLY A 207 9.20 -12.51 10.98
N ASN A 208 8.67 -11.64 10.12
CA ASN A 208 7.74 -10.55 10.48
C ASN A 208 6.30 -11.05 10.73
N GLY A 209 6.09 -12.37 10.66
CA GLY A 209 4.78 -13.00 10.80
C GLY A 209 3.82 -12.62 9.68
N GLU A 210 4.30 -12.16 8.52
CA GLU A 210 3.52 -11.90 7.32
C GLU A 210 3.69 -13.04 6.29
N ASP A 211 2.70 -13.22 5.42
CA ASP A 211 2.80 -14.20 4.36
C ASP A 211 3.50 -13.61 3.13
N ARG A 212 4.42 -14.37 2.53
CA ARG A 212 5.20 -13.96 1.35
C ARG A 212 4.31 -13.62 0.13
N PHE A 213 3.09 -14.16 0.07
CA PHE A 213 2.11 -13.92 -0.99
C PHE A 213 1.99 -12.46 -1.37
N LYS A 214 1.89 -11.55 -0.38
CA LYS A 214 1.66 -10.12 -0.68
C LYS A 214 2.84 -9.45 -1.37
N TYR A 215 4.06 -9.91 -1.09
CA TYR A 215 5.29 -9.42 -1.70
C TYR A 215 5.43 -9.99 -3.11
N ASP A 216 5.27 -11.31 -3.27
CA ASP A 216 5.28 -11.92 -4.60
C ASP A 216 4.23 -11.30 -5.54
N ASP A 217 3.03 -11.06 -5.01
CA ASP A 217 1.92 -10.46 -5.75
C ASP A 217 2.24 -9.03 -6.19
N TYR A 218 2.89 -8.24 -5.32
CA TYR A 218 3.37 -6.90 -5.67
C TYR A 218 4.46 -6.92 -6.75
N TYR A 219 5.51 -7.73 -6.58
CA TYR A 219 6.59 -7.84 -7.57
C TYR A 219 6.04 -8.34 -8.92
N ALA A 220 5.19 -9.36 -8.93
CA ALA A 220 4.55 -9.83 -10.15
C ALA A 220 3.61 -8.78 -10.77
N GLY A 221 2.86 -8.03 -9.96
CA GLY A 221 1.99 -6.94 -10.42
C GLY A 221 2.72 -5.76 -11.05
N THR A 222 4.02 -5.60 -10.72
CA THR A 222 4.91 -4.60 -11.33
C THR A 222 5.75 -5.18 -12.48
N GLY A 223 5.38 -6.35 -13.01
CA GLY A 223 6.07 -7.00 -14.13
C GLY A 223 7.37 -7.73 -13.76
N ARG A 224 7.68 -7.85 -12.47
CA ARG A 224 8.93 -8.47 -11.97
C ARG A 224 8.67 -9.93 -11.59
N GLY A 225 8.90 -10.82 -12.54
CA GLY A 225 8.76 -12.28 -12.35
C GLY A 225 9.89 -12.93 -11.54
N ARG A 226 11.01 -12.22 -11.33
CA ARG A 226 12.12 -12.64 -10.48
C ARG A 226 12.55 -11.45 -9.61
N TRP A 227 12.70 -11.70 -8.32
CA TRP A 227 13.05 -10.73 -7.31
C TRP A 227 13.74 -11.43 -6.14
N HIS A 228 14.52 -10.71 -5.35
CA HIS A 228 15.28 -11.24 -4.21
C HIS A 228 14.88 -10.60 -2.88
N ALA A 229 15.10 -11.35 -1.81
CA ALA A 229 14.89 -10.98 -0.42
C ALA A 229 16.09 -11.45 0.40
N GLY A 230 16.38 -10.79 1.52
CA GLY A 230 17.34 -11.26 2.51
C GLY A 230 16.65 -11.62 3.83
N HIS A 231 17.32 -12.42 4.66
CA HIS A 231 16.83 -12.90 5.95
C HIS A 231 17.45 -12.14 7.13
N THR A 232 18.48 -11.33 6.86
CA THR A 232 19.10 -10.37 7.79
C THR A 232 19.26 -9.01 7.12
N VAL A 233 19.49 -7.96 7.91
CA VAL A 233 19.72 -6.61 7.37
C VAL A 233 21.03 -6.57 6.57
N GLU A 234 22.08 -7.22 7.05
CA GLU A 234 23.38 -7.30 6.39
C GLU A 234 23.28 -7.99 5.03
N GLU A 235 22.56 -9.11 4.96
CA GLU A 235 22.29 -9.80 3.70
C GLU A 235 21.50 -8.91 2.73
N CYS A 236 20.48 -8.21 3.23
CA CYS A 236 19.71 -7.25 2.43
C CYS A 236 20.58 -6.11 1.88
N VAL A 237 21.48 -5.56 2.71
CA VAL A 237 22.43 -4.52 2.29
C VAL A 237 23.39 -5.04 1.23
N ALA A 238 23.88 -6.27 1.37
CA ALA A 238 24.75 -6.90 0.38
C ALA A 238 24.03 -7.21 -0.95
N LEU A 239 22.76 -7.61 -0.89
CA LEU A 239 21.92 -7.87 -2.07
C LEU A 239 21.56 -6.58 -2.84
N GLY A 240 21.37 -5.47 -2.12
CA GLY A 240 20.88 -4.23 -2.69
C GLY A 240 19.42 -4.30 -3.15
N GLY A 241 18.97 -3.23 -3.82
CA GLY A 241 17.58 -3.11 -4.26
C GLY A 241 17.21 -4.07 -5.41
N ASN A 242 15.92 -4.35 -5.54
CA ASN A 242 15.40 -5.10 -6.67
C ASN A 242 15.43 -4.28 -7.98
N THR A 243 15.20 -4.96 -9.10
CA THR A 243 15.13 -4.34 -10.42
C THR A 243 14.04 -3.26 -10.48
N VAL A 244 14.34 -2.19 -11.22
CA VAL A 244 13.38 -1.14 -11.53
C VAL A 244 12.29 -1.66 -12.47
N PHE A 245 11.13 -1.00 -12.46
CA PHE A 245 10.00 -1.30 -13.33
C PHE A 245 9.45 -0.02 -13.96
N ASP A 246 8.59 -0.16 -14.97
CA ASP A 246 7.92 0.98 -15.61
C ASP A 246 6.81 1.53 -14.69
N LEU A 247 7.24 2.36 -13.72
CA LEU A 247 6.34 3.02 -12.78
C LEU A 247 5.27 3.86 -13.51
N ALA A 248 5.65 4.55 -14.58
CA ALA A 248 4.73 5.41 -15.31
C ALA A 248 3.60 4.60 -15.98
N ALA A 249 3.90 3.43 -16.53
CA ALA A 249 2.87 2.54 -17.06
C ALA A 249 1.91 2.04 -15.98
N VAL A 250 2.42 1.62 -14.82
CA VAL A 250 1.58 1.19 -13.68
C VAL A 250 0.70 2.33 -13.18
N GLN A 251 1.26 3.53 -13.03
CA GLN A 251 0.52 4.71 -12.59
C GLN A 251 -0.60 5.09 -13.58
N ARG A 252 -0.33 5.06 -14.89
CA ARG A 252 -1.36 5.31 -15.93
C ARG A 252 -2.49 4.29 -15.83
N GLY A 253 -2.17 3.00 -15.78
CA GLY A 253 -3.18 1.94 -15.68
C GLY A 253 -4.07 2.09 -14.45
N LEU A 254 -3.47 2.42 -13.29
CA LEU A 254 -4.23 2.67 -12.06
C LEU A 254 -5.16 3.88 -12.16
N LEU A 255 -4.70 5.00 -12.73
CA LEU A 255 -5.52 6.20 -12.90
C LEU A 255 -6.65 5.99 -13.93
N GLU A 256 -6.36 5.33 -15.04
CA GLU A 256 -7.35 5.00 -16.08
C GLU A 256 -8.43 4.05 -15.55
N SER A 257 -8.07 3.12 -14.65
CA SER A 257 -9.02 2.21 -14.02
C SER A 257 -9.72 2.80 -12.79
N PHE A 258 -9.38 4.01 -12.34
CA PHE A 258 -10.01 4.57 -11.15
C PHE A 258 -11.53 4.72 -11.38
N PRO A 259 -12.39 4.24 -10.46
CA PRO A 259 -13.84 4.21 -10.66
C PRO A 259 -14.50 5.58 -10.45
N HIS A 260 -14.20 6.52 -11.34
CA HIS A 260 -14.79 7.86 -11.31
C HIS A 260 -16.32 7.85 -11.40
N ASP A 261 -16.92 6.83 -12.01
CA ASP A 261 -18.37 6.65 -12.14
C ASP A 261 -19.10 6.52 -10.79
N LEU A 262 -18.38 6.20 -9.71
CA LEU A 262 -18.95 6.11 -8.36
C LEU A 262 -19.15 7.49 -7.69
N TRP A 263 -18.61 8.57 -8.27
CA TRP A 263 -18.71 9.97 -7.81
C TRP A 263 -19.37 10.85 -8.89
#